data_AF-A0AAU4A950-F1
#
_entry.id   AF-A0AAU4A950-F1
#
_cell.length_a   1.000
_cell.length_b   1.000
_cell.length_c   1.000
_cell.angle_alpha   90.00
_cell.angle_beta   90.00
_cell.angle_gamma   90.00
#
_symmetry.space_group_name_H-M   'P 1'
#
loop_
_entity.id
_entity.type
_entity.pdbx_description
1 polymer ?
#
loop_
_entity_poly.entity_id
_entity_poly.type
_entity_poly.pdbx_seq_one_letter_code
_entity_poly.pdbx_strand_id
1 'polypeptide(L)'
;MERQHGEAGRPGRPVPGEASADGPAAPDPTAHGIGLLTRIERTLGTGTAAYLPGDGWIRLTLPLEDGGPAPVTVDVLADPRRAPHGIAYLLPGGGLNFAAEFLTPHTAASPDSGLAHHLLRQGLLVVGVTPREDSATAAEVTADWGLAAHRRDLAAVVAALDGVLGLPYQYAGHSAGAALALDAASHDPSARLTRVVALDTTGPYTGDRAERAALLRDACEAQLAQGTYATDPGLAALVARAVTDPAAPSPVPWPPDPALRFTNAGLAHFALIRTSALPGPANWIYSQGHSAGSYAFGGTPAEDRFTLTHTPLATWHAATAGLGSGLIPTALMRDLAALWAGDGKTYAIDWDRIGAEVVWINTELGRGDHARGAALIRAGGNGRVAFTLVPGYGHGDAVWSATAQTDVWSLL
;
A
#
# COMPACT_ATOMS: atom_id res chain seq x y z
N MET A 1 -89.95 41.39 -20.28
CA MET A 1 -88.78 41.87 -19.51
C MET A 1 -87.61 41.98 -20.45
N GLU A 2 -86.85 43.06 -20.30
CA GLU A 2 -86.13 43.80 -21.35
C GLU A 2 -84.98 43.07 -22.04
N ARG A 3 -84.79 43.48 -23.30
CA ARG A 3 -83.56 43.35 -24.11
C ARG A 3 -82.54 44.40 -23.64
N GLN A 4 -81.25 44.14 -23.81
CA GLN A 4 -80.23 45.02 -24.44
C GLN A 4 -78.84 44.35 -24.37
N HIS A 5 -78.25 44.03 -25.54
CA HIS A 5 -77.11 44.72 -26.20
C HIS A 5 -75.75 44.36 -25.60
N GLY A 6 -74.85 43.71 -26.36
CA GLY A 6 -73.93 44.33 -27.35
C GLY A 6 -72.53 44.31 -26.70
N GLU A 7 -71.37 44.04 -27.30
CA GLU A 7 -70.85 44.15 -28.66
C GLU A 7 -69.59 43.27 -28.79
N ALA A 8 -69.18 43.04 -30.05
CA ALA A 8 -67.96 42.34 -30.45
C ALA A 8 -66.69 43.20 -30.31
N GLY A 9 -65.57 42.57 -29.91
CA GLY A 9 -64.23 43.16 -29.88
C GLY A 9 -63.16 42.23 -30.48
N ARG A 10 -62.31 42.80 -31.33
CA ARG A 10 -61.33 42.20 -32.28
C ARG A 10 -60.25 41.27 -31.65
N PRO A 11 -59.63 40.37 -32.45
CA PRO A 11 -58.50 39.55 -32.02
C PRO A 11 -57.20 40.36 -31.95
N GLY A 12 -56.53 40.30 -30.79
CA GLY A 12 -55.24 40.92 -30.52
C GLY A 12 -54.06 40.11 -31.08
N ARG A 13 -53.04 40.84 -31.53
CA ARG A 13 -51.74 40.38 -32.05
C ARG A 13 -50.96 39.47 -31.08
N PRO A 14 -50.09 38.59 -31.58
CA PRO A 14 -49.22 37.73 -30.76
C PRO A 14 -48.09 38.53 -30.08
N VAL A 15 -47.81 38.15 -28.84
CA VAL A 15 -46.75 38.68 -27.98
C VAL A 15 -45.40 38.05 -28.37
N PRO A 16 -44.31 38.83 -28.49
CA PRO A 16 -42.99 38.30 -28.80
C PRO A 16 -42.20 37.92 -27.53
N GLY A 17 -41.55 36.74 -27.59
CA GLY A 17 -40.26 36.48 -26.94
C GLY A 17 -40.29 35.97 -25.49
N GLU A 18 -40.65 34.71 -25.29
CA GLU A 18 -40.08 33.92 -24.19
C GLU A 18 -38.71 33.41 -24.63
N ALA A 19 -37.66 33.94 -24.00
CA ALA A 19 -36.31 33.43 -24.14
C ALA A 19 -36.27 32.01 -23.54
N SER A 20 -35.99 31.04 -24.41
CA SER A 20 -35.66 29.66 -24.05
C SER A 20 -34.50 29.65 -23.04
N ALA A 21 -34.81 29.28 -21.81
CA ALA A 21 -33.83 28.98 -20.77
C ALA A 21 -33.21 27.59 -20.97
N ASP A 22 -32.68 27.34 -22.18
CA ASP A 22 -31.77 26.22 -22.43
C ASP A 22 -30.35 26.77 -22.36
N GLY A 23 -29.91 27.07 -21.13
CA GLY A 23 -28.48 27.12 -20.87
C GLY A 23 -27.90 25.73 -21.14
N PRO A 24 -26.66 25.61 -21.67
CA PRO A 24 -26.05 24.31 -21.89
C PRO A 24 -26.09 23.54 -20.56
N ALA A 25 -26.66 22.34 -20.60
CA ALA A 25 -26.65 21.43 -19.47
C ALA A 25 -25.22 21.36 -18.93
N ALA A 26 -25.07 21.59 -17.62
CA ALA A 26 -23.77 21.44 -16.97
C ALA A 26 -23.19 20.08 -17.37
N PRO A 27 -21.93 20.01 -17.82
CA PRO A 27 -21.35 18.77 -18.29
C PRO A 27 -21.49 17.70 -17.20
N ASP A 28 -21.96 16.51 -17.59
CA ASP A 28 -22.13 15.40 -16.68
C ASP A 28 -20.79 15.08 -16.00
N PRO A 29 -20.65 15.28 -14.68
CA PRO A 29 -19.40 15.05 -13.99
C PRO A 29 -18.96 13.58 -14.09
N THR A 30 -19.88 12.63 -14.27
CA THR A 30 -19.51 11.22 -14.49
C THR A 30 -18.79 11.00 -15.82
N ALA A 31 -19.12 11.79 -16.85
CA ALA A 31 -18.46 11.73 -18.15
C ALA A 31 -17.00 12.20 -18.11
N HIS A 32 -16.67 13.16 -17.22
CA HIS A 32 -15.30 13.65 -17.05
C HIS A 32 -14.37 12.61 -16.40
N GLY A 33 -14.82 11.95 -15.33
CA GLY A 33 -14.08 10.88 -14.66
C GLY A 33 -13.85 9.66 -15.55
N ILE A 34 -14.90 9.21 -16.24
CA ILE A 34 -14.81 8.10 -17.19
C ILE A 34 -13.84 8.46 -18.32
N GLY A 35 -13.90 9.68 -18.86
CA GLY A 35 -12.98 10.14 -19.91
C GLY A 35 -11.50 10.18 -19.48
N LEU A 36 -11.20 10.44 -18.21
CA LEU A 36 -9.83 10.31 -17.68
C LEU A 36 -9.39 8.85 -17.63
N LEU A 37 -10.21 7.98 -17.02
CA LEU A 37 -9.87 6.57 -16.85
C LEU A 37 -9.74 5.83 -18.19
N THR A 38 -10.60 6.11 -19.16
CA THR A 38 -10.49 5.55 -20.52
C THR A 38 -9.19 5.98 -21.23
N ARG A 39 -8.70 7.20 -20.99
CA ARG A 39 -7.40 7.63 -21.53
C ARG A 39 -6.26 6.87 -20.86
N ILE A 40 -6.32 6.71 -19.54
CA ILE A 40 -5.33 5.94 -18.78
C ILE A 40 -5.29 4.48 -19.21
N GLU A 41 -6.45 3.83 -19.32
CA GLU A 41 -6.60 2.46 -19.85
C GLU A 41 -5.91 2.32 -21.20
N ARG A 42 -6.23 3.19 -22.16
CA ARG A 42 -5.64 3.16 -23.50
C ARG A 42 -4.12 3.28 -23.49
N THR A 43 -3.58 4.06 -22.56
CA THR A 43 -2.15 4.33 -22.44
C THR A 43 -1.39 3.21 -21.76
N LEU A 44 -1.98 2.58 -20.75
CA LEU A 44 -1.37 1.47 -20.03
C LEU A 44 -1.44 0.14 -20.81
N GLY A 45 -2.42 -0.02 -21.71
CA GLY A 45 -2.46 -1.14 -22.66
C GLY A 45 -3.72 -2.01 -22.58
N THR A 46 -3.71 -3.12 -23.32
CA THR A 46 -4.88 -3.96 -23.64
C THR A 46 -5.11 -5.12 -22.65
N GLY A 47 -4.98 -4.86 -21.34
CA GLY A 47 -5.43 -5.80 -20.31
C GLY A 47 -6.96 -5.85 -20.24
N THR A 48 -7.51 -6.88 -19.58
CA THR A 48 -8.95 -6.86 -19.25
C THR A 48 -9.19 -5.86 -18.12
N ALA A 49 -9.58 -4.65 -18.50
CA ALA A 49 -9.92 -3.60 -17.57
C ALA A 49 -11.16 -3.98 -16.75
N ALA A 50 -11.05 -3.87 -15.42
CA ALA A 50 -12.18 -3.98 -14.53
C ALA A 50 -12.47 -2.61 -13.91
N TYR A 51 -13.74 -2.18 -13.98
CA TYR A 51 -14.21 -0.95 -13.38
C TYR A 51 -15.09 -1.27 -12.18
N LEU A 52 -14.72 -0.75 -11.01
CA LEU A 52 -15.49 -0.87 -9.78
C LEU A 52 -15.91 0.53 -9.32
N PRO A 53 -17.21 0.88 -9.39
CA PRO A 53 -17.70 2.12 -8.82
C PRO A 53 -17.80 2.02 -7.29
N GLY A 54 -17.48 3.13 -6.61
CA GLY A 54 -17.76 3.34 -5.19
C GLY A 54 -18.45 4.68 -4.95
N ASP A 55 -18.60 5.08 -3.69
CA ASP A 55 -19.29 6.34 -3.36
C ASP A 55 -18.38 7.54 -3.63
N GLY A 56 -18.58 8.17 -4.79
CA GLY A 56 -17.79 9.33 -5.22
C GLY A 56 -16.40 9.00 -5.76
N TRP A 57 -16.15 7.74 -6.13
CA TRP A 57 -14.92 7.30 -6.77
C TRP A 57 -15.15 6.14 -7.75
N ILE A 58 -14.20 5.94 -8.66
CA ILE A 58 -14.15 4.79 -9.56
C ILE A 58 -12.74 4.19 -9.50
N ARG A 59 -12.66 2.87 -9.33
CA ARG A 59 -11.41 2.10 -9.42
C ARG A 59 -11.34 1.38 -10.77
N LEU A 60 -10.24 1.58 -11.48
CA LEU A 60 -9.86 0.85 -12.67
C LEU A 60 -8.72 -0.12 -12.31
N THR A 61 -8.88 -1.41 -12.58
CA THR A 61 -7.83 -2.43 -12.37
C THR A 61 -7.36 -2.95 -13.72
N LEU A 62 -6.05 -2.97 -13.94
CA LEU A 62 -5.40 -3.30 -15.20
C LEU A 62 -4.20 -4.23 -14.99
N PRO A 63 -4.26 -5.51 -15.38
CA PRO A 63 -3.07 -6.33 -15.52
C PRO A 63 -2.27 -5.88 -16.75
N LEU A 64 -1.02 -5.46 -16.54
CA LEU A 64 -0.09 -5.08 -17.60
C LEU A 64 0.61 -6.32 -18.13
N GLU A 65 0.05 -6.90 -19.19
CA GLU A 65 0.63 -8.01 -19.92
C GLU A 65 1.88 -7.54 -20.69
N ASP A 66 3.06 -8.01 -20.28
CA ASP A 66 4.33 -7.70 -20.93
C ASP A 66 5.04 -8.94 -21.51
N GLY A 67 4.31 -10.06 -21.61
CA GLY A 67 4.82 -11.34 -22.07
C GLY A 67 5.57 -12.15 -21.01
N GLY A 68 5.65 -11.64 -19.77
CA GLY A 68 6.12 -12.40 -18.61
C GLY A 68 5.09 -13.44 -18.11
N PRO A 69 5.50 -14.32 -17.17
CA PRO A 69 4.60 -15.34 -16.63
C PRO A 69 3.51 -14.78 -15.70
N ALA A 70 3.70 -13.55 -15.20
CA ALA A 70 2.75 -12.87 -14.33
C ALA A 70 2.77 -11.35 -14.61
N PRO A 71 1.60 -10.70 -14.75
CA PRO A 71 1.52 -9.27 -15.03
C PRO A 71 1.79 -8.42 -13.77
N VAL A 72 2.26 -7.19 -13.99
CA VAL A 72 2.14 -6.12 -12.98
C VAL A 72 0.70 -5.66 -12.98
N THR A 73 0.04 -5.59 -11.83
CA THR A 73 -1.34 -5.06 -11.78
C THR A 73 -1.33 -3.60 -11.37
N VAL A 74 -1.94 -2.75 -12.19
CA VAL A 74 -2.12 -1.32 -11.90
C VAL A 74 -3.56 -1.04 -11.52
N ASP A 75 -3.72 -0.40 -10.36
CA ASP A 75 -4.99 0.10 -9.90
C ASP A 75 -5.02 1.62 -10.00
N VAL A 76 -6.09 2.20 -10.52
CA VAL A 76 -6.27 3.64 -10.62
C VAL A 76 -7.57 4.04 -9.96
N LEU A 77 -7.47 4.80 -8.88
CA LEU A 77 -8.61 5.30 -8.12
C LEU A 77 -8.76 6.81 -8.38
N ALA A 78 -9.94 7.21 -8.89
CA ALA A 78 -10.23 8.58 -9.30
C ALA A 78 -11.58 9.07 -8.73
N ASP A 79 -11.67 10.35 -8.37
CA ASP A 79 -12.94 11.02 -8.09
C ASP A 79 -13.50 11.50 -9.44
N PRO A 80 -14.60 10.94 -9.94
CA PRO A 80 -15.10 11.31 -11.26
C PRO A 80 -15.54 12.78 -11.32
N ARG A 81 -15.83 13.41 -10.18
CA ARG A 81 -16.37 14.77 -10.10
C ARG A 81 -15.28 15.84 -10.11
N ARG A 82 -14.01 15.48 -9.95
CA ARG A 82 -12.91 16.44 -9.76
C ARG A 82 -11.68 16.02 -10.56
N ALA A 83 -11.08 16.98 -11.26
CA ALA A 83 -9.78 16.75 -11.89
C ALA A 83 -8.69 16.63 -10.81
N PRO A 84 -7.80 15.63 -10.87
CA PRO A 84 -6.69 15.50 -9.93
C PRO A 84 -5.66 16.61 -10.16
N HIS A 85 -5.05 17.11 -9.09
CA HIS A 85 -3.95 18.08 -9.19
C HIS A 85 -2.55 17.44 -9.05
N GLY A 86 -2.50 16.14 -8.75
CA GLY A 86 -1.27 15.37 -8.64
C GLY A 86 -1.57 13.87 -8.62
N ILE A 87 -0.51 13.05 -8.62
CA ILE A 87 -0.60 11.58 -8.59
C ILE A 87 0.12 11.04 -7.35
N ALA A 88 -0.50 10.12 -6.63
CA ALA A 88 0.16 9.31 -5.61
C ALA A 88 0.32 7.88 -6.11
N TYR A 89 1.55 7.45 -6.37
CA TYR A 89 1.88 6.07 -6.68
C TYR A 89 2.06 5.29 -5.37
N LEU A 90 1.18 4.33 -5.10
CA LEU A 90 1.20 3.52 -3.88
C LEU A 90 1.87 2.17 -4.11
N LEU A 91 2.88 1.89 -3.29
CA LEU A 91 3.75 0.73 -3.42
C LEU A 91 3.60 -0.18 -2.18
N PRO A 92 3.04 -1.38 -2.33
CA PRO A 92 2.76 -2.27 -1.22
C PRO A 92 4.02 -2.88 -0.62
N GLY A 93 3.91 -3.38 0.63
CA GLY A 93 4.91 -4.21 1.28
C GLY A 93 5.11 -5.56 0.58
N GLY A 94 6.17 -6.27 0.98
CA GLY A 94 6.51 -7.56 0.37
C GLY A 94 5.42 -8.60 0.64
N GLY A 95 4.98 -9.29 -0.42
CA GLY A 95 3.89 -10.27 -0.35
C GLY A 95 2.51 -9.65 -0.16
N LEU A 96 2.37 -8.33 -0.35
CA LEU A 96 1.10 -7.61 -0.32
C LEU A 96 0.75 -7.08 -1.70
N ASN A 97 -0.50 -6.62 -1.85
CA ASN A 97 -0.98 -5.92 -3.04
C ASN A 97 -1.66 -4.60 -2.67
N PHE A 98 -1.88 -3.75 -3.67
CA PHE A 98 -2.48 -2.43 -3.49
C PHE A 98 -3.82 -2.48 -2.73
N ALA A 99 -4.71 -3.40 -3.11
CA ALA A 99 -6.05 -3.44 -2.58
C ALA A 99 -6.05 -3.83 -1.10
N ALA A 100 -5.39 -4.94 -0.77
CA ALA A 100 -5.26 -5.43 0.59
C ALA A 100 -4.62 -4.38 1.51
N GLU A 101 -3.62 -3.65 1.01
CA GLU A 101 -2.83 -2.76 1.83
C GLU A 101 -3.41 -1.36 2.00
N PHE A 102 -3.90 -0.75 0.91
CA PHE A 102 -4.24 0.68 0.91
C PHE A 102 -5.73 0.98 0.77
N LEU A 103 -6.57 -0.01 0.47
CA LEU A 103 -8.03 0.14 0.53
C LEU A 103 -8.58 -0.31 1.91
N THR A 104 -7.88 -1.19 2.62
CA THR A 104 -8.15 -1.58 4.00
C THR A 104 -7.70 -0.47 5.00
N PRO A 105 -8.40 -0.25 6.13
CA PRO A 105 -9.63 -0.89 6.56
C PRO A 105 -10.84 -0.43 5.76
N HIS A 106 -11.72 -1.38 5.47
CA HIS A 106 -13.10 -1.14 5.08
C HIS A 106 -13.98 -1.44 6.29
N THR A 107 -14.58 -0.42 6.90
CA THR A 107 -15.49 -0.63 8.04
C THR A 107 -16.93 -0.46 7.58
N ALA A 108 -17.89 -1.10 8.26
CA ALA A 108 -19.31 -0.91 7.93
C ALA A 108 -19.76 0.56 8.07
N ALA A 109 -19.10 1.34 8.94
CA ALA A 109 -19.38 2.76 9.14
C ALA A 109 -18.64 3.68 8.15
N SER A 110 -17.55 3.21 7.57
CA SER A 110 -16.75 3.92 6.58
C SER A 110 -16.17 2.89 5.60
N PRO A 111 -16.92 2.54 4.54
CA PRO A 111 -16.42 1.59 3.54
C PRO A 111 -15.23 2.16 2.78
N ASP A 112 -14.97 3.48 2.82
CA ASP A 112 -13.91 4.15 2.08
C ASP A 112 -12.86 4.79 3.00
N SER A 113 -12.38 4.04 4.00
CA SER A 113 -11.45 4.52 5.04
C SER A 113 -9.96 4.22 4.80
N GLY A 114 -9.56 3.51 3.74
CA GLY A 114 -8.14 3.23 3.47
C GLY A 114 -7.30 4.46 3.08
N LEU A 115 -5.96 4.32 3.12
CA LEU A 115 -5.01 5.38 2.74
C LEU A 115 -5.24 5.91 1.32
N ALA A 116 -5.59 5.03 0.38
CA ALA A 116 -5.91 5.45 -0.99
C ALA A 116 -7.09 6.43 -1.03
N HIS A 117 -8.15 6.19 -0.24
CA HIS A 117 -9.29 7.11 -0.17
C HIS A 117 -8.93 8.42 0.55
N HIS A 118 -8.03 8.37 1.53
CA HIS A 118 -7.52 9.57 2.17
C HIS A 118 -6.81 10.49 1.16
N LEU A 119 -5.89 9.94 0.36
CA LEU A 119 -5.17 10.68 -0.68
C LEU A 119 -6.10 11.16 -1.81
N LEU A 120 -7.10 10.35 -2.16
CA LEU A 120 -8.14 10.75 -3.12
C LEU A 120 -8.91 11.98 -2.64
N ARG A 121 -9.30 12.00 -1.36
CA ARG A 121 -9.99 13.16 -0.73
C ARG A 121 -9.11 14.41 -0.70
N GLN A 122 -7.79 14.25 -0.68
CA GLN A 122 -6.85 15.35 -0.84
C GLN A 122 -6.77 15.85 -2.29
N GLY A 123 -7.42 15.23 -3.27
CA GLY A 123 -7.46 15.68 -4.66
C GLY A 123 -6.39 15.06 -5.55
N LEU A 124 -5.77 13.96 -5.11
CA LEU A 124 -4.78 13.20 -5.87
C LEU A 124 -5.46 12.08 -6.67
N LEU A 125 -4.93 11.80 -7.85
CA LEU A 125 -5.16 10.52 -8.53
C LEU A 125 -4.32 9.46 -7.81
N VAL A 126 -4.93 8.38 -7.35
CA VAL A 126 -4.18 7.31 -6.67
C VAL A 126 -3.92 6.18 -7.65
N VAL A 127 -2.65 5.80 -7.78
CA VAL A 127 -2.19 4.73 -8.67
C VAL A 127 -1.50 3.66 -7.83
N GLY A 128 -2.15 2.52 -7.63
CA GLY A 128 -1.55 1.34 -7.03
C GLY A 128 -0.72 0.56 -8.02
N VAL A 129 0.48 0.14 -7.62
CA VAL A 129 1.33 -0.75 -8.42
C VAL A 129 1.53 -2.05 -7.63
N THR A 130 0.73 -3.06 -7.96
CA THR A 130 0.80 -4.39 -7.36
C THR A 130 1.91 -5.21 -8.05
N PRO A 131 2.88 -5.74 -7.28
CA PRO A 131 3.97 -6.57 -7.82
C PRO A 131 3.48 -7.82 -8.54
N ARG A 132 4.31 -8.33 -9.45
CA ARG A 132 4.00 -9.50 -10.31
C ARG A 132 3.74 -10.75 -9.50
N GLU A 133 4.50 -10.93 -8.42
CA GLU A 133 4.40 -12.09 -7.56
C GLU A 133 3.02 -12.27 -6.93
N ASP A 134 2.21 -11.22 -6.81
CA ASP A 134 0.85 -11.34 -6.26
C ASP A 134 -0.02 -12.26 -7.14
N SER A 135 0.20 -12.28 -8.45
CA SER A 135 -0.54 -13.17 -9.38
C SER A 135 0.22 -14.43 -9.77
N ALA A 136 1.47 -14.58 -9.31
CA ALA A 136 2.35 -15.69 -9.68
C ALA A 136 2.21 -16.89 -8.74
N THR A 137 2.43 -18.08 -9.30
CA THR A 137 2.77 -19.29 -8.53
C THR A 137 4.24 -19.26 -8.12
N ALA A 138 4.61 -20.05 -7.10
CA ALA A 138 6.00 -20.13 -6.64
C ALA A 138 7.00 -20.57 -7.72
N ALA A 139 6.55 -21.33 -8.74
CA ALA A 139 7.39 -21.78 -9.84
C ALA A 139 7.65 -20.70 -10.91
N GLU A 140 6.81 -19.67 -10.96
CA GLU A 140 6.91 -18.56 -11.92
C GLU A 140 7.80 -17.42 -11.40
N VAL A 141 7.97 -17.33 -10.08
CA VAL A 141 8.90 -16.38 -9.46
C VAL A 141 10.33 -16.73 -9.83
N THR A 142 11.12 -15.73 -10.22
CA THR A 142 12.49 -15.92 -10.71
C THR A 142 13.53 -15.21 -9.84
N ALA A 143 14.81 -15.54 -10.04
CA ALA A 143 15.93 -14.92 -9.34
C ALA A 143 16.13 -13.41 -9.63
N ASP A 144 15.46 -12.89 -10.66
CA ASP A 144 15.60 -11.50 -11.11
C ASP A 144 14.53 -10.57 -10.52
N TRP A 145 13.54 -11.11 -9.80
CA TRP A 145 12.45 -10.32 -9.20
C TRP A 145 12.89 -9.66 -7.88
N GLY A 146 14.01 -8.92 -7.94
CA GLY A 146 14.54 -8.07 -6.87
C GLY A 146 14.09 -6.61 -7.00
N LEU A 147 14.63 -5.71 -6.18
CA LEU A 147 14.21 -4.29 -6.15
C LEU A 147 14.39 -3.60 -7.50
N ALA A 148 15.47 -3.90 -8.24
CA ALA A 148 15.68 -3.34 -9.58
C ALA A 148 14.57 -3.71 -10.58
N ALA A 149 14.01 -4.93 -10.51
CA ALA A 149 12.91 -5.32 -11.38
C ALA A 149 11.64 -4.54 -11.02
N HIS A 150 11.30 -4.49 -9.73
CA HIS A 150 10.16 -3.72 -9.23
C HIS A 150 10.27 -2.22 -9.58
N ARG A 151 11.48 -1.65 -9.54
CA ARG A 151 11.71 -0.26 -9.95
C ARG A 151 11.47 -0.06 -11.45
N ARG A 152 11.89 -1.02 -12.30
CA ARG A 152 11.60 -0.95 -13.74
C ARG A 152 10.11 -1.02 -14.02
N ASP A 153 9.40 -1.87 -13.29
CA ASP A 153 7.94 -1.98 -13.38
C ASP A 153 7.27 -0.66 -13.03
N LEU A 154 7.62 -0.07 -11.87
CA LEU A 154 7.13 1.25 -11.48
C LEU A 154 7.47 2.33 -12.51
N ALA A 155 8.72 2.39 -12.98
CA ALA A 155 9.16 3.38 -13.95
C ALA A 155 8.39 3.28 -15.27
N ALA A 156 8.02 2.06 -15.71
CA ALA A 156 7.18 1.86 -16.89
C ALA A 156 5.77 2.42 -16.69
N VAL A 157 5.15 2.18 -15.52
CA VAL A 157 3.84 2.77 -15.18
C VAL A 157 3.91 4.29 -15.14
N VAL A 158 4.93 4.84 -14.46
CA VAL A 158 5.13 6.29 -14.35
C VAL A 158 5.32 6.93 -15.72
N ALA A 159 6.22 6.39 -16.54
CA ALA A 159 6.48 6.91 -17.88
C ALA A 159 5.23 6.88 -18.78
N ALA A 160 4.44 5.81 -18.71
CA ALA A 160 3.20 5.70 -19.46
C ALA A 160 2.19 6.79 -19.05
N LEU A 161 1.95 6.95 -17.75
CA LEU A 161 1.00 7.94 -17.25
C LEU A 161 1.48 9.39 -17.39
N ASP A 162 2.78 9.63 -17.19
CA ASP A 162 3.39 10.95 -17.31
C ASP A 162 3.25 11.51 -18.73
N GLY A 163 3.37 10.64 -19.75
CA GLY A 163 3.17 11.01 -21.16
C GLY A 163 1.76 11.50 -21.49
N VAL A 164 0.77 11.28 -20.62
CA VAL A 164 -0.63 11.68 -20.83
C VAL A 164 -1.14 12.69 -19.82
N LEU A 165 -0.73 12.56 -18.56
CA LEU A 165 -1.23 13.40 -17.48
C LEU A 165 -0.34 14.62 -17.23
N GLY A 166 0.99 14.47 -17.31
CA GLY A 166 1.95 15.54 -17.05
C GLY A 166 1.81 16.22 -15.68
N LEU A 167 1.21 15.54 -14.71
CA LEU A 167 0.93 16.06 -13.36
C LEU A 167 2.15 15.89 -12.44
N PRO A 168 2.32 16.74 -11.42
CA PRO A 168 3.26 16.44 -10.33
C PRO A 168 2.85 15.13 -9.64
N TYR A 169 3.82 14.38 -9.16
CA TYR A 169 3.57 13.11 -8.51
C TYR A 169 4.44 12.88 -7.28
N GLN A 170 4.03 11.88 -6.50
CA GLN A 170 4.73 11.37 -5.35
C GLN A 170 4.78 9.85 -5.36
N TYR A 171 5.89 9.30 -4.86
CA TYR A 171 5.98 7.89 -4.50
C TYR A 171 5.63 7.74 -3.04
N ALA A 172 4.72 6.82 -2.71
CA ALA A 172 4.40 6.49 -1.33
C ALA A 172 4.41 4.97 -1.18
N GLY A 173 5.18 4.46 -0.24
CA GLY A 173 5.25 3.02 -0.02
C GLY A 173 5.25 2.67 1.45
N HIS A 174 4.92 1.42 1.74
CA HIS A 174 5.02 0.84 3.07
C HIS A 174 5.95 -0.38 3.05
N SER A 175 6.76 -0.55 4.10
CA SER A 175 7.69 -1.68 4.25
C SER A 175 8.66 -1.83 3.06
N ALA A 176 8.59 -2.93 2.30
CA ALA A 176 9.37 -3.13 1.08
C ALA A 176 9.03 -2.11 -0.02
N GLY A 177 7.76 -1.74 -0.18
CA GLY A 177 7.33 -0.71 -1.12
C GLY A 177 7.86 0.67 -0.77
N ALA A 178 8.12 0.96 0.51
CA ALA A 178 8.79 2.18 0.93
C ALA A 178 10.27 2.19 0.53
N ALA A 179 10.96 1.04 0.63
CA ALA A 179 12.33 0.91 0.13
C ALA A 179 12.37 1.07 -1.40
N LEU A 180 11.39 0.50 -2.11
CA LEU A 180 11.20 0.70 -3.55
C LEU A 180 10.93 2.18 -3.89
N ALA A 181 10.11 2.90 -3.12
CA ALA A 181 9.85 4.33 -3.32
C ALA A 181 11.14 5.15 -3.26
N LEU A 182 12.00 4.86 -2.28
CA LEU A 182 13.30 5.51 -2.09
C LEU A 182 14.27 5.17 -3.22
N ASP A 183 14.35 3.90 -3.63
CA ASP A 183 15.17 3.47 -4.77
C ASP A 183 14.69 4.08 -6.11
N ALA A 184 13.38 4.12 -6.34
CA ALA A 184 12.82 4.75 -7.52
C ALA A 184 13.16 6.24 -7.56
N ALA A 185 13.03 6.93 -6.44
CA ALA A 185 13.37 8.36 -6.32
C ALA A 185 14.84 8.65 -6.57
N SER A 186 15.78 7.75 -6.24
CA SER A 186 17.21 7.96 -6.54
C SER A 186 17.53 7.81 -8.03
N HIS A 187 16.62 7.25 -8.82
CA HIS A 187 16.75 7.03 -10.26
C HIS A 187 15.82 7.91 -11.10
N ASP A 188 14.97 8.71 -10.47
CA ASP A 188 13.98 9.55 -11.15
C ASP A 188 14.49 11.00 -11.28
N PRO A 189 14.93 11.43 -12.47
CA PRO A 189 15.44 12.79 -12.68
C PRO A 189 14.32 13.82 -12.88
N SER A 190 13.05 13.41 -12.85
CA SER A 190 11.93 14.28 -13.17
C SER A 190 11.71 15.34 -12.11
N ALA A 191 11.65 16.60 -12.53
CA ALA A 191 11.24 17.70 -11.65
C ALA A 191 9.76 17.60 -11.19
N ARG A 192 8.98 16.69 -11.78
CA ARG A 192 7.58 16.41 -11.37
C ARG A 192 7.50 15.47 -10.18
N LEU A 193 8.55 14.73 -9.83
CA LEU A 193 8.61 14.00 -8.57
C LEU A 193 8.79 15.01 -7.43
N THR A 194 7.71 15.29 -6.72
CA THR A 194 7.67 16.34 -5.69
C THR A 194 7.99 15.80 -4.30
N ARG A 195 7.53 14.57 -4.01
CA ARG A 195 7.57 13.98 -2.67
C ARG A 195 7.78 12.46 -2.72
N VAL A 196 8.44 11.94 -1.69
CA VAL A 196 8.57 10.51 -1.38
C VAL A 196 8.08 10.30 0.05
N VAL A 197 7.10 9.41 0.22
CA VAL A 197 6.59 8.99 1.52
C VAL A 197 7.09 7.57 1.79
N ALA A 198 7.85 7.41 2.86
CA ALA A 198 8.35 6.11 3.31
C ALA A 198 7.69 5.73 4.63
N LEU A 199 6.78 4.74 4.59
CA LEU A 199 6.06 4.25 5.77
C LEU A 199 6.70 2.97 6.31
N ASP A 200 7.05 3.02 7.59
CA ASP A 200 7.58 1.94 8.42
C ASP A 200 8.61 1.05 7.71
N THR A 201 9.68 1.70 7.25
CA THR A 201 10.83 1.05 6.62
C THR A 201 12.14 1.54 7.25
N THR A 202 13.26 0.97 6.83
CA THR A 202 14.59 1.33 7.37
C THR A 202 15.61 1.42 6.25
N GLY A 203 16.55 2.36 6.40
CA GLY A 203 17.81 2.33 5.67
C GLY A 203 18.79 1.32 6.28
N PRO A 204 20.11 1.51 6.10
CA PRO A 204 21.11 0.62 6.67
C PRO A 204 21.12 0.67 8.19
N TYR A 205 21.28 -0.50 8.82
CA TYR A 205 21.53 -0.64 10.24
C TYR A 205 23.01 -0.43 10.57
N THR A 206 23.33 -0.49 11.85
CA THR A 206 24.70 -0.51 12.39
C THR A 206 24.85 -1.63 13.42
N GLY A 207 26.09 -2.10 13.65
CA GLY A 207 26.38 -3.13 14.65
C GLY A 207 25.78 -4.49 14.31
N ASP A 208 25.36 -5.25 15.32
CA ASP A 208 24.81 -6.62 15.19
C ASP A 208 23.70 -6.72 14.13
N ARG A 209 22.80 -5.73 14.04
CA ARG A 209 21.73 -5.76 13.04
C ARG A 209 22.23 -5.67 11.60
N ALA A 210 23.32 -4.93 11.36
CA ALA A 210 23.94 -4.88 10.04
C ALA A 210 24.63 -6.22 9.68
N GLU A 211 25.28 -6.86 10.66
CA GLU A 211 25.88 -8.19 10.49
C GLU A 211 24.83 -9.25 10.21
N ARG A 212 23.72 -9.25 10.96
CA ARG A 212 22.57 -10.14 10.72
C ARG A 212 21.93 -9.92 9.36
N ALA A 213 21.85 -8.67 8.91
CA ALA A 213 21.38 -8.35 7.57
C ALA A 213 22.31 -8.92 6.48
N ALA A 214 23.63 -8.82 6.65
CA ALA A 214 24.60 -9.40 5.74
C ALA A 214 24.49 -10.93 5.67
N LEU A 215 24.32 -11.60 6.81
CA LEU A 215 24.09 -13.05 6.87
C LEU A 215 22.79 -13.45 6.15
N LEU A 216 21.71 -12.67 6.33
CA LEU A 216 20.46 -12.90 5.62
C LEU A 216 20.62 -12.74 4.11
N ARG A 217 21.30 -11.69 3.65
CA ARG A 217 21.61 -11.47 2.23
C ARG A 217 22.33 -12.68 1.64
N ASP A 218 23.41 -13.13 2.29
CA ASP A 218 24.23 -14.25 1.81
C ASP A 218 23.42 -15.56 1.80
N ALA A 219 22.53 -15.77 2.79
CA ALA A 219 21.62 -16.91 2.81
C ALA A 219 20.62 -16.88 1.66
N CYS A 220 20.02 -15.72 1.35
CA CYS A 220 19.14 -15.57 0.21
C CYS A 220 19.89 -15.79 -1.12
N GLU A 221 21.13 -15.32 -1.23
CA GLU A 221 21.97 -15.56 -2.41
C GLU A 221 22.25 -17.07 -2.61
N ALA A 222 22.55 -17.80 -1.54
CA ALA A 222 22.70 -19.25 -1.59
C ALA A 222 21.39 -19.95 -1.99
N GLN A 223 20.24 -19.51 -1.48
CA GLN A 223 18.92 -20.03 -1.86
C GLN A 223 18.61 -19.82 -3.34
N LEU A 224 18.90 -18.63 -3.88
CA LEU A 224 18.75 -18.34 -5.31
C LEU A 224 19.63 -19.27 -6.16
N ALA A 225 20.88 -19.49 -5.76
CA ALA A 225 21.78 -20.41 -6.46
C ALA A 225 21.29 -21.88 -6.42
N GLN A 226 20.48 -22.24 -5.43
CA GLN A 226 19.84 -23.56 -5.29
C GLN A 226 18.48 -23.66 -5.97
N GLY A 227 17.99 -22.59 -6.62
CA GLY A 227 16.69 -22.57 -7.29
C GLY A 227 15.49 -22.29 -6.39
N THR A 228 15.70 -21.70 -5.21
CA THR A 228 14.62 -21.29 -4.29
C THR A 228 14.30 -19.81 -4.49
N TYR A 229 13.22 -19.50 -5.22
CA TYR A 229 12.93 -18.14 -5.68
C TYR A 229 11.82 -17.40 -4.93
N ALA A 230 11.01 -18.10 -4.14
CA ALA A 230 9.92 -17.49 -3.38
C ALA A 230 9.79 -18.11 -1.99
N THR A 231 9.28 -17.32 -1.05
CA THR A 231 8.89 -17.77 0.29
C THR A 231 7.47 -17.31 0.60
N ASP A 232 6.65 -18.19 1.17
CA ASP A 232 5.38 -17.81 1.80
C ASP A 232 5.65 -17.55 3.29
N PRO A 233 5.40 -16.33 3.81
CA PRO A 233 5.59 -16.01 5.22
C PRO A 233 4.54 -16.69 6.14
N GLY A 234 3.44 -17.21 5.59
CA GLY A 234 2.42 -17.98 6.30
C GLY A 234 1.47 -17.14 7.17
N LEU A 235 1.60 -15.81 7.16
CA LEU A 235 0.79 -14.89 7.97
C LEU A 235 -0.70 -14.98 7.63
N ALA A 236 -1.06 -15.03 6.34
CA ALA A 236 -2.45 -15.13 5.90
C ALA A 236 -3.13 -16.41 6.42
N ALA A 237 -2.45 -17.55 6.28
CA ALA A 237 -2.97 -18.83 6.78
C ALA A 237 -3.09 -18.85 8.32
N LEU A 238 -2.18 -18.20 9.03
CA LEU A 238 -2.21 -18.07 10.49
C LEU A 238 -3.39 -17.21 10.95
N VAL A 239 -3.65 -16.07 10.31
CA VAL A 239 -4.82 -15.22 10.60
C VAL A 239 -6.12 -15.93 10.24
N ALA A 240 -6.19 -16.60 9.08
CA ALA A 240 -7.38 -17.33 8.65
C ALA A 240 -7.77 -18.42 9.67
N ARG A 241 -6.82 -19.22 10.17
CA ARG A 241 -7.09 -20.23 11.20
C ARG A 241 -7.58 -19.62 12.52
N ALA A 242 -7.03 -18.47 12.92
CA ALA A 242 -7.46 -17.79 14.12
C ALA A 242 -8.91 -17.27 14.04
N VAL A 243 -9.40 -16.97 12.84
CA VAL A 243 -10.80 -16.56 12.62
C VAL A 243 -11.74 -17.76 12.49
N THR A 244 -11.34 -18.81 11.78
CA THR A 244 -12.22 -19.95 11.48
C THR A 244 -12.33 -20.94 12.64
N ASP A 245 -11.24 -21.19 13.36
CA ASP A 245 -11.20 -22.12 14.49
C ASP A 245 -10.30 -21.59 15.62
N PRO A 246 -10.72 -20.52 16.31
CA PRO A 246 -9.88 -19.78 17.25
C PRO A 246 -9.36 -20.62 18.42
N ALA A 247 -10.17 -21.57 18.90
CA ALA A 247 -9.88 -22.34 20.11
C ALA A 247 -9.11 -23.63 19.85
N ALA A 248 -9.07 -24.11 18.59
CA ALA A 248 -8.31 -25.31 18.26
C ALA A 248 -6.80 -25.14 18.52
N PRO A 249 -6.11 -26.24 18.87
CA PRO A 249 -4.67 -26.22 19.05
C PRO A 249 -3.96 -25.95 17.72
N SER A 250 -3.00 -25.04 17.77
CA SER A 250 -2.07 -24.75 16.68
C SER A 250 -0.91 -25.79 16.67
N PRO A 251 -0.13 -25.89 15.58
CA PRO A 251 1.03 -26.77 15.56
C PRO A 251 2.22 -26.24 16.40
N VAL A 252 2.14 -25.00 16.90
CA VAL A 252 3.26 -24.33 17.57
C VAL A 252 3.23 -24.59 19.08
N PRO A 253 4.36 -25.04 19.67
CA PRO A 253 4.47 -25.20 21.12
C PRO A 253 4.14 -23.92 21.88
N TRP A 254 3.45 -24.06 23.00
CA TRP A 254 3.15 -22.94 23.90
C TRP A 254 4.36 -22.67 24.80
N PRO A 255 4.99 -21.49 24.78
CA PRO A 255 6.27 -21.26 25.45
C PRO A 255 6.31 -21.57 26.96
N PRO A 256 5.27 -21.25 27.76
CA PRO A 256 5.27 -21.59 29.19
C PRO A 256 5.35 -23.09 29.48
N ASP A 257 4.75 -23.92 28.63
CA ASP A 257 4.86 -25.38 28.68
C ASP A 257 4.87 -25.96 27.25
N PRO A 258 6.06 -26.31 26.72
CA PRO A 258 6.20 -26.85 25.36
C PRO A 258 5.49 -28.18 25.09
N ALA A 259 4.99 -28.87 26.13
CA ALA A 259 4.12 -30.04 25.95
C ALA A 259 2.71 -29.63 25.46
N LEU A 260 2.31 -28.39 25.73
CA LEU A 260 1.05 -27.80 25.28
C LEU A 260 1.24 -27.04 23.95
N ARG A 261 0.12 -26.65 23.35
CA ARG A 261 0.08 -25.91 22.08
C ARG A 261 -0.70 -24.63 22.24
N PHE A 262 -0.25 -23.55 21.62
CA PHE A 262 -1.08 -22.34 21.51
C PHE A 262 -2.44 -22.70 20.92
N THR A 263 -3.50 -22.00 21.30
CA THR A 263 -4.72 -21.92 20.47
C THR A 263 -4.41 -21.16 19.17
N ASN A 264 -5.18 -21.38 18.10
CA ASN A 264 -4.97 -20.62 16.84
C ASN A 264 -5.08 -19.10 17.06
N ALA A 265 -6.07 -18.66 17.85
CA ALA A 265 -6.21 -17.25 18.21
C ALA A 265 -5.03 -16.73 19.03
N GLY A 266 -4.56 -17.52 20.01
CA GLY A 266 -3.39 -17.18 20.83
C GLY A 266 -2.13 -17.05 20.00
N LEU A 267 -1.86 -18.01 19.10
CA LEU A 267 -0.69 -17.94 18.22
C LEU A 267 -0.76 -16.72 17.29
N ALA A 268 -1.93 -16.42 16.72
CA ALA A 268 -2.05 -15.28 15.82
C ALA A 268 -1.78 -13.94 16.51
N HIS A 269 -2.37 -13.73 17.70
CA HIS A 269 -2.12 -12.51 18.46
C HIS A 269 -0.67 -12.44 18.96
N PHE A 270 -0.10 -13.56 19.40
CA PHE A 270 1.31 -13.60 19.78
C PHE A 270 2.21 -13.21 18.61
N ALA A 271 1.97 -13.76 17.42
CA ALA A 271 2.76 -13.47 16.23
C ALA A 271 2.62 -12.03 15.74
N LEU A 272 1.42 -11.44 15.82
CA LEU A 272 1.20 -10.04 15.48
C LEU A 272 1.85 -9.08 16.49
N ILE A 273 1.76 -9.37 17.78
CA ILE A 273 2.24 -8.46 18.84
C ILE A 273 3.75 -8.62 19.08
N ARG A 274 4.27 -9.84 18.98
CA ARG A 274 5.65 -10.22 19.38
C ARG A 274 6.44 -10.82 18.21
N THR A 275 6.23 -10.34 16.98
CA THR A 275 6.91 -10.86 15.78
C THR A 275 8.43 -10.97 15.96
N SER A 276 9.05 -9.96 16.57
CA SER A 276 10.50 -9.92 16.83
C SER A 276 11.03 -11.04 17.74
N ALA A 277 10.17 -11.63 18.58
CA ALA A 277 10.51 -12.74 19.46
C ALA A 277 10.35 -14.11 18.78
N LEU A 278 9.74 -14.16 17.59
CA LEU A 278 9.55 -15.39 16.85
C LEU A 278 10.77 -15.72 15.98
N PRO A 279 11.11 -17.01 15.81
CA PRO A 279 12.12 -17.41 14.84
C PRO A 279 11.66 -17.02 13.43
N GLY A 280 12.61 -16.60 12.62
CA GLY A 280 12.35 -16.21 11.24
C GLY A 280 13.54 -15.44 10.68
N PRO A 281 13.82 -15.57 9.37
CA PRO A 281 15.01 -14.97 8.77
C PRO A 281 15.06 -13.45 8.90
N ALA A 282 13.88 -12.80 8.96
CA ALA A 282 13.78 -11.34 9.01
C ALA A 282 12.94 -10.80 10.20
N ASN A 283 12.43 -11.64 11.10
CA ASN A 283 11.56 -11.16 12.20
C ASN A 283 12.23 -10.14 13.13
N TRP A 284 13.56 -10.21 13.25
CA TRP A 284 14.37 -9.32 14.07
C TRP A 284 14.41 -7.86 13.58
N ILE A 285 13.91 -7.58 12.37
CA ILE A 285 13.83 -6.22 11.82
C ILE A 285 12.73 -5.38 12.51
N TYR A 286 11.83 -6.03 13.25
CA TYR A 286 10.80 -5.35 14.03
C TYR A 286 11.30 -5.05 15.44
N SER A 287 10.95 -3.88 15.96
CA SER A 287 11.21 -3.49 17.35
C SER A 287 10.34 -4.31 18.31
N GLN A 288 9.09 -4.58 17.94
CA GLN A 288 8.22 -5.52 18.65
C GLN A 288 7.47 -6.45 17.70
N GLY A 289 6.67 -5.91 16.78
CA GLY A 289 5.86 -6.72 15.89
C GLY A 289 4.97 -5.97 14.92
N HIS A 290 4.15 -6.74 14.22
CA HIS A 290 3.24 -6.26 13.20
C HIS A 290 2.10 -5.37 13.73
N SER A 291 1.68 -5.56 14.97
CA SER A 291 0.63 -4.75 15.61
C SER A 291 0.99 -4.41 17.04
N ALA A 292 0.49 -3.25 17.46
CA ALA A 292 0.39 -2.90 18.85
C ALA A 292 -0.65 -3.76 19.56
N GLY A 293 -0.35 -4.14 20.79
CA GLY A 293 -1.25 -4.94 21.60
C GLY A 293 -0.62 -5.43 22.88
N SER A 294 -1.38 -6.23 23.62
CA SER A 294 -0.89 -6.93 24.81
C SER A 294 -1.14 -8.43 24.69
N TYR A 295 -0.23 -9.20 25.27
CA TYR A 295 -0.31 -10.64 25.37
C TYR A 295 0.17 -11.06 26.75
N ALA A 296 -0.66 -11.81 27.48
CA ALA A 296 -0.36 -12.36 28.79
C ALA A 296 -0.68 -13.85 28.81
N PHE A 297 0.30 -14.65 29.23
CA PHE A 297 0.14 -16.09 29.37
C PHE A 297 -0.76 -16.44 30.57
N GLY A 298 -1.69 -17.37 30.38
CA GLY A 298 -2.51 -17.98 31.44
C GLY A 298 -1.85 -19.19 32.09
N GLY A 299 -2.62 -19.95 32.89
CA GLY A 299 -2.19 -21.26 33.41
C GLY A 299 -2.27 -22.37 32.36
N THR A 300 -3.08 -22.16 31.32
CA THR A 300 -3.18 -23.01 30.12
C THR A 300 -3.31 -22.14 28.86
N PRO A 301 -3.09 -22.67 27.64
CA PRO A 301 -3.28 -21.90 26.40
C PRO A 301 -4.68 -21.32 26.21
N ALA A 302 -5.71 -21.97 26.78
CA ALA A 302 -7.09 -21.50 26.73
C ALA A 302 -7.33 -20.30 27.67
N GLU A 303 -6.44 -20.06 28.63
CA GLU A 303 -6.50 -18.97 29.60
C GLU A 303 -5.64 -17.76 29.22
N ASP A 304 -4.93 -17.82 28.08
CA ASP A 304 -4.16 -16.71 27.55
C ASP A 304 -5.07 -15.49 27.30
N ARG A 305 -4.56 -14.29 27.59
CA ARG A 305 -5.28 -13.03 27.42
C ARG A 305 -4.52 -12.15 26.45
N PHE A 306 -5.20 -11.68 25.42
CA PHE A 306 -4.59 -10.86 24.39
C PHE A 306 -5.57 -9.85 23.79
N THR A 307 -5.04 -8.74 23.32
CA THR A 307 -5.80 -7.72 22.59
C THR A 307 -4.89 -6.95 21.63
N LEU A 308 -5.43 -6.52 20.50
CA LEU A 308 -4.79 -5.62 19.55
C LEU A 308 -5.29 -4.19 19.82
N THR A 309 -4.39 -3.22 19.86
CA THR A 309 -4.72 -1.85 20.24
C THR A 309 -5.38 -1.06 19.11
N HIS A 310 -4.81 -1.15 17.90
CA HIS A 310 -5.12 -0.24 16.79
C HIS A 310 -5.78 -0.94 15.60
N THR A 311 -5.28 -2.12 15.22
CA THR A 311 -5.78 -2.91 14.09
C THR A 311 -6.45 -4.19 14.58
N PRO A 312 -7.79 -4.30 14.56
CA PRO A 312 -8.49 -5.51 14.96
C PRO A 312 -8.14 -6.72 14.09
N LEU A 313 -8.26 -7.93 14.63
CA LEU A 313 -7.99 -9.17 13.89
C LEU A 313 -8.87 -9.30 12.64
N ALA A 314 -10.10 -8.80 12.68
CA ALA A 314 -10.99 -8.78 11.52
C ALA A 314 -10.44 -7.94 10.35
N THR A 315 -9.74 -6.83 10.64
CA THR A 315 -9.07 -6.01 9.62
C THR A 315 -7.87 -6.76 9.03
N TRP A 316 -7.07 -7.40 9.89
CA TRP A 316 -5.99 -8.29 9.44
C TRP A 316 -6.51 -9.41 8.53
N HIS A 317 -7.63 -10.03 8.90
CA HIS A 317 -8.25 -11.08 8.10
C HIS A 317 -8.74 -10.56 6.76
N ALA A 318 -9.39 -9.38 6.74
CA ALA A 318 -9.83 -8.76 5.49
C ALA A 318 -8.65 -8.42 4.56
N ALA A 319 -7.57 -7.83 5.09
CA ALA A 319 -6.37 -7.54 4.32
C ALA A 319 -5.74 -8.83 3.76
N THR A 320 -5.47 -9.80 4.63
CA THR A 320 -4.77 -11.03 4.25
C THR A 320 -5.60 -11.95 3.34
N ALA A 321 -6.93 -11.92 3.43
CA ALA A 321 -7.82 -12.63 2.51
C ALA A 321 -7.89 -12.01 1.12
N GLY A 322 -7.48 -10.74 0.97
CA GLY A 322 -7.41 -10.04 -0.31
C GLY A 322 -6.07 -10.20 -1.05
N LEU A 323 -5.13 -10.97 -0.50
CA LEU A 323 -3.85 -11.28 -1.14
C LEU A 323 -4.05 -12.28 -2.27
N GLY A 324 -3.28 -12.14 -3.34
CA GLY A 324 -3.20 -13.17 -4.37
C GLY A 324 -2.36 -14.34 -3.86
N SER A 325 -1.06 -14.35 -4.17
CA SER A 325 -0.16 -15.43 -3.76
C SER A 325 0.36 -15.28 -2.32
N GLY A 326 0.51 -14.04 -1.84
CA GLY A 326 1.20 -13.74 -0.58
C GLY A 326 2.71 -14.04 -0.59
N LEU A 327 3.28 -14.38 -1.73
CA LEU A 327 4.69 -14.76 -1.87
C LEU A 327 5.61 -13.56 -1.78
N ILE A 328 6.80 -13.76 -1.21
CA ILE A 328 7.90 -12.80 -1.24
C ILE A 328 9.02 -13.38 -2.09
N PRO A 329 9.46 -12.70 -3.18
CA PRO A 329 10.61 -13.14 -3.94
C PRO A 329 11.88 -13.18 -3.10
N THR A 330 12.64 -14.27 -3.18
CA THR A 330 13.94 -14.41 -2.48
C THR A 330 14.91 -13.31 -2.92
N ALA A 331 14.86 -12.89 -4.19
CA ALA A 331 15.67 -11.81 -4.73
C ALA A 331 15.31 -10.44 -4.11
N LEU A 332 14.03 -10.18 -3.87
CA LEU A 332 13.59 -8.98 -3.13
C LEU A 332 14.12 -8.99 -1.70
N MET A 333 14.00 -10.12 -0.99
CA MET A 333 14.54 -10.24 0.37
C MET A 333 16.06 -10.07 0.43
N ARG A 334 16.79 -10.62 -0.55
CA ARG A 334 18.25 -10.42 -0.70
C ARG A 334 18.59 -8.94 -0.83
N ASP A 335 17.89 -8.21 -1.69
CA ASP A 335 18.17 -6.79 -1.95
C ASP A 335 17.82 -5.93 -0.73
N LEU A 336 16.69 -6.21 -0.05
CA LEU A 336 16.35 -5.56 1.22
C LEU A 336 17.39 -5.84 2.31
N ALA A 337 17.85 -7.08 2.44
CA ALA A 337 18.90 -7.45 3.38
C ALA A 337 20.24 -6.75 3.05
N ALA A 338 20.57 -6.58 1.77
CA ALA A 338 21.73 -5.79 1.35
C ALA A 338 21.59 -4.30 1.76
N LEU A 339 20.42 -3.69 1.56
CA LEU A 339 20.14 -2.33 2.01
C LEU A 339 20.30 -2.18 3.53
N TRP A 340 19.78 -3.14 4.29
CA TRP A 340 19.89 -3.16 5.75
C TRP A 340 21.32 -3.41 6.25
N ALA A 341 22.12 -4.18 5.53
CA ALA A 341 23.53 -4.40 5.84
C ALA A 341 24.36 -3.13 5.64
N GLY A 342 24.04 -2.35 4.60
CA GLY A 342 24.70 -1.06 4.35
C GLY A 342 26.17 -1.16 3.97
N ASP A 343 26.64 -2.34 3.54
CA ASP A 343 28.04 -2.61 3.17
C ASP A 343 28.34 -2.40 1.68
N GLY A 344 27.34 -1.96 0.91
CA GLY A 344 27.45 -1.66 -0.52
C GLY A 344 27.56 -2.89 -1.43
N LYS A 345 27.34 -4.10 -0.91
CA LYS A 345 27.36 -5.33 -1.71
C LYS A 345 25.97 -5.68 -2.22
N THR A 346 25.91 -6.26 -3.41
CA THR A 346 24.68 -6.77 -4.07
C THR A 346 23.69 -5.69 -4.50
N TYR A 347 23.28 -4.81 -3.58
CA TYR A 347 22.32 -3.75 -3.86
C TYR A 347 22.52 -2.54 -2.94
N ALA A 348 22.32 -1.33 -3.48
CA ALA A 348 22.41 -0.08 -2.72
C ALA A 348 21.47 0.98 -3.33
N ILE A 349 20.90 1.83 -2.48
CA ILE A 349 20.21 3.06 -2.90
C ILE A 349 21.24 4.19 -2.95
N ASP A 350 21.23 4.96 -4.04
CA ASP A 350 22.00 6.19 -4.18
C ASP A 350 21.33 7.32 -3.39
N TRP A 351 21.49 7.30 -2.06
CA TRP A 351 20.78 8.20 -1.14
C TRP A 351 20.98 9.69 -1.44
N ASP A 352 22.13 10.06 -2.01
CA ASP A 352 22.49 11.43 -2.39
C ASP A 352 21.79 11.93 -3.65
N ARG A 353 21.22 11.04 -4.45
CA ARG A 353 20.45 11.38 -5.66
C ARG A 353 18.98 11.69 -5.38
N ILE A 354 18.48 11.38 -4.18
CA ILE A 354 17.08 11.63 -3.82
C ILE A 354 16.89 13.13 -3.57
N GLY A 355 16.44 13.86 -4.59
CA GLY A 355 16.23 15.31 -4.55
C GLY A 355 14.82 15.76 -4.14
N ALA A 356 13.81 14.88 -4.23
CA ALA A 356 12.43 15.16 -3.86
C ALA A 356 12.29 15.40 -2.34
N GLU A 357 11.20 16.04 -1.90
CA GLU A 357 10.88 16.07 -0.46
C GLU A 357 10.71 14.65 0.06
N VAL A 358 11.22 14.34 1.25
CA VAL A 358 11.07 13.02 1.87
C VAL A 358 10.34 13.13 3.20
N VAL A 359 9.20 12.46 3.30
CA VAL A 359 8.43 12.27 4.53
C VAL A 359 8.61 10.82 4.97
N TRP A 360 9.46 10.59 5.96
CA TRP A 360 9.72 9.25 6.50
C TRP A 360 8.99 9.09 7.83
N ILE A 361 8.08 8.12 7.92
CA ILE A 361 7.31 7.85 9.13
C ILE A 361 7.53 6.40 9.53
N ASN A 362 8.17 6.19 10.68
CA ASN A 362 8.25 4.88 11.30
C ASN A 362 7.29 4.79 12.48
N THR A 363 6.91 3.57 12.82
CA THR A 363 6.14 3.22 14.00
C THR A 363 7.06 2.66 15.07
N GLU A 364 6.83 3.00 16.34
CA GLU A 364 7.70 2.61 17.46
C GLU A 364 7.84 1.10 17.61
N LEU A 365 6.73 0.35 17.49
CA LEU A 365 6.69 -1.10 17.68
C LEU A 365 6.93 -1.87 16.37
N GLY A 366 6.77 -1.22 15.21
CA GLY A 366 7.12 -1.76 13.90
C GLY A 366 8.62 -1.65 13.65
N ARG A 367 9.07 -0.78 12.74
CA ARG A 367 10.52 -0.62 12.48
C ARG A 367 11.26 0.10 13.60
N GLY A 368 10.62 1.00 14.33
CA GLY A 368 11.25 1.77 15.40
C GLY A 368 12.14 2.92 14.90
N ASP A 369 12.93 3.48 15.81
CA ASP A 369 13.76 4.66 15.58
C ASP A 369 15.05 4.35 14.80
N HIS A 370 14.90 4.21 13.48
CA HIS A 370 15.99 3.94 12.54
C HIS A 370 16.09 4.97 11.44
N ALA A 371 16.35 6.21 11.84
CA ALA A 371 16.44 7.38 10.96
C ALA A 371 17.66 7.42 10.02
N ARG A 372 18.50 6.36 9.96
CA ARG A 372 19.78 6.40 9.23
C ARG A 372 19.62 6.66 7.74
N GLY A 373 18.62 6.06 7.08
CA GLY A 373 18.31 6.34 5.67
C GLY A 373 18.01 7.83 5.44
N ALA A 374 17.12 8.41 6.24
CA ALA A 374 16.82 9.85 6.21
C ALA A 374 18.07 10.72 6.45
N ALA A 375 18.96 10.31 7.37
CA ALA A 375 20.21 11.03 7.61
C ALA A 375 21.18 10.98 6.40
N LEU A 376 21.24 9.86 5.67
CA LEU A 376 22.05 9.73 4.47
C LEU A 376 21.55 10.64 3.34
N ILE A 377 20.22 10.75 3.15
CA ILE A 377 19.62 11.66 2.17
C ILE A 377 19.94 13.12 2.51
N ARG A 378 19.85 13.50 3.80
CA ARG A 378 20.26 14.84 4.25
C ARG A 378 21.74 15.11 4.01
N ALA A 379 22.60 14.13 4.29
CA ALA A 379 24.04 14.25 4.05
C ALA A 379 24.38 14.39 2.56
N GLY A 380 23.53 13.85 1.67
CA GLY A 380 23.60 14.06 0.23
C GLY A 380 23.19 15.45 -0.26
N GLY A 381 22.78 16.35 0.64
CA GLY A 381 22.45 17.74 0.32
C GLY A 381 20.94 18.05 0.27
N ASN A 382 20.07 17.07 0.48
CA ASN A 382 18.63 17.30 0.51
C ASN A 382 18.17 17.73 1.91
N GLY A 383 17.95 19.04 2.10
CA GLY A 383 17.45 19.60 3.35
C GLY A 383 15.95 19.38 3.62
N ARG A 384 15.19 18.82 2.67
CA ARG A 384 13.73 18.64 2.75
C ARG A 384 13.35 17.22 3.16
N VAL A 385 13.96 16.74 4.24
CA VAL A 385 13.75 15.38 4.76
C VAL A 385 13.23 15.46 6.19
N ALA A 386 12.02 14.97 6.42
CA ALA A 386 11.42 14.77 7.73
C ALA A 386 11.50 13.29 8.12
N PHE A 387 11.81 13.02 9.39
CA PHE A 387 11.69 11.69 9.98
C PHE A 387 10.84 11.81 11.24
N THR A 388 9.78 11.00 11.32
CA THR A 388 8.85 10.99 12.44
C THR A 388 8.70 9.56 12.96
N LEU A 389 8.71 9.41 14.28
CA LEU A 389 8.37 8.16 14.96
C LEU A 389 6.98 8.29 15.57
N VAL A 390 6.06 7.38 15.22
CA VAL A 390 4.71 7.30 15.77
C VAL A 390 4.72 6.33 16.97
N PRO A 391 4.52 6.81 18.20
CA PRO A 391 4.58 5.98 19.40
C PRO A 391 3.39 5.03 19.49
N GLY A 392 3.61 3.84 20.04
CA GLY A 392 2.56 2.87 20.32
C GLY A 392 1.98 2.11 19.12
N TYR A 393 2.44 2.39 17.89
CA TYR A 393 1.98 1.71 16.67
C TYR A 393 2.91 0.56 16.27
N GLY A 394 2.35 -0.56 15.80
CA GLY A 394 3.07 -1.65 15.13
C GLY A 394 3.17 -1.46 13.61
N HIS A 395 3.88 -2.37 12.93
CA HIS A 395 4.19 -2.28 11.50
C HIS A 395 2.95 -2.04 10.61
N GLY A 396 1.97 -2.95 10.68
CA GLY A 396 0.74 -2.87 9.90
C GLY A 396 -0.22 -1.80 10.38
N ASP A 397 -0.06 -1.28 11.60
CA ASP A 397 -0.96 -0.24 12.13
C ASP A 397 -0.82 1.09 11.36
N ALA A 398 0.33 1.34 10.71
CA ALA A 398 0.55 2.52 9.88
C ALA A 398 -0.43 2.63 8.69
N VAL A 399 -0.95 1.49 8.22
CA VAL A 399 -1.85 1.41 7.06
C VAL A 399 -3.22 0.84 7.40
N TRP A 400 -3.34 0.01 8.44
CA TRP A 400 -4.59 -0.69 8.76
C TRP A 400 -5.28 -0.25 10.05
N SER A 401 -4.66 0.61 10.84
CA SER A 401 -5.31 1.12 12.05
C SER A 401 -6.55 1.93 11.71
N ALA A 402 -7.61 1.75 12.50
CA ALA A 402 -8.83 2.56 12.39
C ALA A 402 -8.56 4.06 12.67
N THR A 403 -7.48 4.38 13.37
CA THR A 403 -7.06 5.75 13.71
C THR A 403 -5.88 6.25 12.87
N ALA A 404 -5.36 5.44 11.93
CA ALA A 404 -4.21 5.80 11.09
C ALA A 404 -4.41 7.13 10.36
N GLN A 405 -5.64 7.45 9.93
CA GLN A 405 -5.95 8.73 9.29
C GLN A 405 -5.56 9.94 10.13
N THR A 406 -5.76 9.88 11.45
CA THR A 406 -5.52 11.01 12.37
C THR A 406 -4.11 11.01 12.91
N ASP A 407 -3.53 9.83 13.13
CA ASP A 407 -2.27 9.71 13.86
C ASP A 407 -1.05 9.58 12.93
N VAL A 408 -1.27 9.07 11.72
CA VAL A 408 -0.21 8.76 10.74
C VAL A 408 -0.42 9.55 9.46
N TRP A 409 -1.58 9.42 8.81
CA TRP A 409 -1.78 9.96 7.46
C TRP A 409 -1.91 11.49 7.44
N SER A 410 -2.28 12.10 8.56
CA SER A 410 -2.27 13.57 8.69
C SER A 410 -0.87 14.18 8.60
N LEU A 411 0.19 13.36 8.66
CA LEU A 411 1.57 13.78 8.52
C LEU A 411 2.04 13.79 7.04
N LEU A 412 1.20 13.33 6.12
CA LEU A 412 1.55 13.09 4.72
C LEU A 412 1.51 14.31 3.80
#